data_AF-A0A7C6Y5R3-F1
#
_entry.id   AF-A0A7C6Y5R3-F1
#
_cell.length_a   1.000
_cell.length_b   1.000
_cell.length_c   1.000
_cell.angle_alpha   90.00
_cell.angle_beta   90.00
_cell.angle_gamma   90.00
#
_symmetry.space_group_name_H-M   'P 1'
#
loop_
_entity.id
_entity.type
_entity.pdbx_description
1 polymer ?
#
loop_
_entity_poly.entity_id
_entity_poly.type
_entity_poly.pdbx_seq_one_letter_code
_entity_poly.pdbx_strand_id
1 'polypeptide(L)'
;MKSKIINNVNKERKSFGNVVFKIIVGISVVAVFGTFFFLTAPSEATEEELINITKYRHLVSFAVFAILLPFGSVFWEMMGGIYDQNKIILKIVVCSLIAVIGTLVSLLTWNATVIEISMYISLLSLVFALIPTIKPEEVKELRENA
;
A
#
# COMPACT_ATOMS: atom_id res chain seq x y z
N MET A 1 36.83 -11.07 -5.32
CA MET A 1 35.87 -11.72 -6.25
C MET A 1 34.51 -11.98 -5.59
N LYS A 2 34.44 -12.60 -4.39
CA LYS A 2 33.18 -12.76 -3.62
C LYS A 2 32.44 -11.45 -3.31
N SER A 3 33.14 -10.36 -2.96
CA SER A 3 32.52 -9.05 -2.68
C SER A 3 31.81 -8.43 -3.89
N LYS A 4 32.34 -8.63 -5.11
CA LYS A 4 31.74 -8.11 -6.35
C LYS A 4 30.46 -8.86 -6.72
N ILE A 5 30.41 -10.18 -6.44
CA ILE A 5 29.22 -11.02 -6.65
C ILE A 5 28.11 -10.62 -5.65
N ILE A 6 28.44 -10.46 -4.38
CA ILE A 6 27.48 -10.04 -3.33
C ILE A 6 26.90 -8.64 -3.65
N ASN A 7 27.74 -7.70 -4.09
CA ASN A 7 27.30 -6.36 -4.48
C ASN A 7 26.39 -6.36 -5.71
N ASN A 8 26.65 -7.22 -6.71
CA ASN A 8 25.79 -7.36 -7.88
C ASN A 8 24.43 -7.97 -7.51
N VAL A 9 24.39 -9.01 -6.69
CA VAL A 9 23.13 -9.64 -6.23
C VAL A 9 22.28 -8.66 -5.42
N ASN A 10 22.90 -7.85 -4.54
CA ASN A 10 22.18 -6.82 -3.79
C ASN A 10 21.63 -5.72 -4.70
N LYS A 11 22.36 -5.34 -5.76
CA LYS A 11 21.90 -4.36 -6.76
C LYS A 11 20.72 -4.87 -7.57
N GLU A 12 20.77 -6.13 -8.02
CA GLU A 12 19.68 -6.78 -8.75
C GLU A 12 18.43 -6.92 -7.88
N ARG A 13 18.57 -7.35 -6.62
CA ARG A 13 17.47 -7.45 -5.65
C ARG A 13 16.77 -6.10 -5.43
N LYS A 14 17.55 -5.04 -5.18
CA LYS A 14 17.02 -3.68 -5.00
C LYS A 14 16.34 -3.16 -6.28
N SER A 15 16.91 -3.45 -7.44
CA SER A 15 16.32 -3.10 -8.74
C SER A 15 14.98 -3.81 -8.96
N PHE A 16 14.91 -5.11 -8.67
CA PHE A 16 13.67 -5.89 -8.77
C PHE A 16 12.59 -5.36 -7.83
N GLY A 17 12.92 -5.10 -6.56
CA GLY A 17 11.98 -4.50 -5.60
C GLY A 17 11.43 -3.16 -6.08
N ASN A 18 12.29 -2.30 -6.64
CA ASN A 18 11.87 -1.03 -7.26
C ASN A 18 10.89 -1.23 -8.42
N VAL A 19 11.15 -2.19 -9.30
CA VAL A 19 10.29 -2.46 -10.47
C VAL A 19 8.92 -2.95 -10.00
N VAL A 20 8.89 -3.94 -9.10
CA VAL A 20 7.64 -4.48 -8.55
C VAL A 20 6.83 -3.40 -7.85
N PHE A 21 7.47 -2.57 -7.02
CA PHE A 21 6.78 -1.47 -6.34
C PHE A 21 6.19 -0.46 -7.32
N LYS A 22 6.94 -0.07 -8.36
CA LYS A 22 6.43 0.83 -9.41
C LYS A 22 5.22 0.24 -10.15
N ILE A 23 5.24 -1.06 -10.44
CA ILE A 23 4.10 -1.76 -11.07
C ILE A 23 2.89 -1.72 -10.14
N ILE A 24 3.08 -2.03 -8.85
CA ILE A 24 2.03 -1.97 -7.83
C ILE A 24 1.43 -0.57 -7.73
N VAL A 25 2.27 0.47 -7.69
CA VAL A 25 1.81 1.86 -7.69
C VAL A 25 1.02 2.18 -8.97
N GLY A 26 1.51 1.75 -10.14
CA GLY A 26 0.81 1.91 -11.41
C GLY A 26 -0.59 1.27 -11.41
N ILE A 27 -0.69 0.02 -10.98
CA ILE A 27 -1.97 -0.69 -10.83
C ILE A 27 -2.88 0.03 -9.83
N SER A 28 -2.32 0.52 -8.72
CA SER A 28 -3.07 1.25 -7.68
C SER A 28 -3.69 2.54 -8.22
N VAL A 29 -2.92 3.32 -8.98
CA VAL A 29 -3.39 4.55 -9.63
C VAL A 29 -4.50 4.21 -10.62
N VAL A 30 -4.29 3.20 -11.49
CA VAL A 30 -5.31 2.78 -12.46
C VAL A 30 -6.57 2.26 -11.76
N ALA A 31 -6.46 1.53 -10.66
CA ALA A 31 -7.62 1.03 -9.92
C ALA A 31 -8.43 2.19 -9.31
N VAL A 32 -7.77 3.11 -8.61
CA VAL A 32 -8.45 4.26 -7.97
C VAL A 32 -9.07 5.16 -9.05
N PHE A 33 -8.30 5.65 -10.01
CA PHE A 33 -8.81 6.53 -11.06
C PHE A 33 -9.81 5.81 -11.98
N GLY A 34 -9.58 4.53 -12.27
CA GLY A 34 -10.49 3.69 -13.03
C GLY A 34 -11.88 3.65 -12.42
N THR A 35 -12.01 3.61 -11.09
CA THR A 35 -13.34 3.67 -10.45
C THR A 35 -14.07 4.99 -10.71
N PHE A 36 -13.36 6.11 -10.86
CA PHE A 36 -14.00 7.39 -11.19
C PHE A 36 -14.53 7.42 -12.62
N PHE A 37 -13.84 6.78 -13.57
CA PHE A 37 -14.28 6.72 -14.97
C PHE A 37 -15.32 5.62 -15.22
N PHE A 38 -15.06 4.40 -14.76
CA PHE A 38 -15.89 3.23 -15.05
C PHE A 38 -17.11 3.07 -14.14
N LEU A 39 -17.07 3.61 -12.92
CA LEU A 39 -18.24 3.63 -12.02
C LEU A 39 -18.86 5.03 -12.02
N THR A 40 -19.04 5.64 -13.19
CA THR A 40 -19.76 6.92 -13.32
C THR A 40 -21.26 6.64 -13.29
N ALA A 41 -21.98 7.35 -12.43
CA ALA A 41 -23.43 7.23 -12.37
C ALA A 41 -24.07 7.81 -13.65
N PRO A 42 -25.05 7.12 -14.26
CA PRO A 42 -25.85 7.72 -15.33
C PRO A 42 -26.57 8.97 -14.81
N SER A 43 -26.88 9.91 -15.70
CA SER A 43 -27.53 11.18 -15.36
C SER A 43 -28.91 11.03 -14.72
N GLU A 44 -29.54 9.86 -14.88
CA GLU A 44 -30.86 9.51 -14.32
C GLU A 44 -30.74 8.51 -13.15
N ALA A 45 -29.56 8.35 -12.57
CA ALA A 45 -29.35 7.42 -11.46
C ALA A 45 -30.22 7.77 -10.25
N THR A 46 -30.81 6.73 -9.66
CA THR A 46 -31.51 6.84 -8.38
C THR A 46 -30.54 7.13 -7.25
N GLU A 47 -31.04 7.65 -6.13
CA GLU A 47 -30.23 7.90 -4.93
C GLU A 47 -29.56 6.62 -4.41
N GLU A 48 -30.24 5.48 -4.50
CA GLU A 48 -29.71 4.18 -4.10
C GLU A 48 -28.54 3.72 -4.99
N GLU A 49 -28.63 3.94 -6.30
CA GLU A 49 -27.55 3.64 -7.25
C GLU A 49 -26.33 4.53 -6.99
N LEU A 50 -26.54 5.82 -6.71
CA LEU A 50 -25.48 6.75 -6.33
C LEU A 50 -24.75 6.31 -5.05
N ILE A 51 -25.51 5.87 -4.05
CA ILE A 51 -24.96 5.33 -2.80
C ILE A 51 -24.13 4.06 -3.08
N ASN A 52 -24.64 3.13 -3.88
CA ASN A 52 -23.93 1.90 -4.19
C ASN A 52 -22.65 2.15 -5.01
N ILE A 53 -22.69 3.04 -6.00
CA ILE A 53 -21.50 3.48 -6.74
C ILE A 53 -20.44 4.05 -5.79
N THR A 54 -20.86 4.89 -4.85
CA THR A 54 -19.97 5.49 -3.85
C THR A 54 -19.35 4.42 -2.93
N LYS A 55 -20.16 3.45 -2.47
CA LYS A 55 -19.65 2.30 -1.69
C LYS A 55 -18.57 1.55 -2.45
N TYR A 56 -18.78 1.23 -3.73
CA TYR A 56 -17.79 0.51 -4.52
C TYR A 56 -16.51 1.32 -4.74
N ARG A 57 -16.61 2.63 -4.99
CA ARG A 57 -15.44 3.52 -5.11
C ARG A 57 -14.60 3.53 -3.82
N HIS A 58 -15.26 3.66 -2.67
CA HIS A 58 -14.58 3.62 -1.37
C HIS A 58 -14.01 2.24 -1.07
N LEU A 59 -14.69 1.16 -1.45
CA LEU A 59 -14.21 -0.21 -1.24
C LEU A 59 -12.96 -0.52 -2.07
N VAL A 60 -12.91 -0.08 -3.33
CA VAL A 60 -11.71 -0.22 -4.17
C VAL A 60 -10.57 0.61 -3.61
N SER A 61 -10.85 1.85 -3.21
CA SER A 61 -9.85 2.72 -2.58
C SER A 61 -9.31 2.11 -1.28
N PHE A 62 -10.19 1.55 -0.45
CA PHE A 62 -9.83 0.79 0.73
C PHE A 62 -8.91 -0.40 0.39
N ALA A 63 -9.25 -1.21 -0.61
CA ALA A 63 -8.43 -2.36 -1.01
C ALA A 63 -7.02 -1.92 -1.45
N VAL A 64 -6.93 -0.81 -2.20
CA VAL A 64 -5.66 -0.24 -2.63
C VAL A 64 -4.83 0.27 -1.45
N PHE A 65 -5.46 1.01 -0.53
CA PHE A 65 -4.76 1.65 0.59
C PHE A 65 -4.50 0.72 1.78
N ALA A 66 -5.28 -0.33 1.97
CA ALA A 66 -5.09 -1.30 3.07
C ALA A 66 -4.19 -2.47 2.67
N ILE A 67 -4.22 -2.86 1.39
CA ILE A 67 -3.58 -4.09 0.92
C ILE A 67 -2.49 -3.77 -0.09
N LEU A 68 -2.87 -3.24 -1.26
CA LEU A 68 -1.97 -3.23 -2.40
C LEU A 68 -0.72 -2.36 -2.16
N LEU A 69 -0.92 -1.10 -1.73
CA LEU A 69 0.18 -0.16 -1.51
C LEU A 69 0.98 -0.43 -0.23
N PRO A 70 0.37 -0.69 0.95
CA PRO A 70 1.15 -0.97 2.15
C PRO A 70 2.04 -2.20 2.02
N PHE A 71 1.51 -3.31 1.50
CA PHE A 71 2.31 -4.53 1.31
C PHE A 71 3.37 -4.34 0.20
N GLY A 72 3.05 -3.58 -0.85
CA GLY A 72 4.05 -3.17 -1.85
C GLY A 72 5.21 -2.38 -1.24
N SER A 73 4.92 -1.44 -0.34
CA SER A 73 5.92 -0.63 0.37
C SER A 73 6.80 -1.49 1.28
N VAL A 74 6.18 -2.37 2.08
CA VAL A 74 6.91 -3.31 2.95
C VAL A 74 7.80 -4.24 2.14
N PHE A 75 7.28 -4.81 1.04
CA PHE A 75 8.05 -5.67 0.15
C PHE A 75 9.26 -4.93 -0.43
N TRP A 76 9.07 -3.68 -0.87
CA TRP A 76 10.15 -2.85 -1.38
C TRP A 76 11.26 -2.62 -0.35
N GLU A 77 10.89 -2.27 0.90
CA GLU A 77 11.87 -2.11 1.98
C GLU A 77 12.61 -3.41 2.29
N MET A 78 11.89 -4.53 2.34
CA MET A 78 12.50 -5.85 2.54
C MET A 78 13.50 -6.20 1.43
N MET A 79 13.25 -5.78 0.19
CA MET A 79 14.17 -5.99 -0.93
C MET A 79 15.37 -5.04 -0.92
N GLY A 80 15.26 -3.89 -0.24
CA GLY A 80 16.36 -2.95 -0.04
C GLY A 80 17.45 -3.46 0.91
N GLY A 81 17.13 -4.40 1.80
CA GLY A 81 18.09 -5.11 2.66
C GLY A 81 18.67 -4.31 3.83
N ILE A 82 18.28 -3.03 3.98
CA ILE A 82 18.76 -2.12 5.02
C ILE A 82 17.52 -1.63 5.79
N TYR A 83 17.06 -2.43 6.75
CA TYR A 83 15.84 -2.16 7.52
C TYR A 83 15.93 -2.73 8.92
N ASP A 84 15.22 -2.08 9.85
CA ASP A 84 14.99 -2.63 11.18
C ASP A 84 13.89 -3.70 11.12
N GLN A 85 14.27 -4.95 11.44
CA GLN A 85 13.35 -6.10 11.43
C GLN A 85 12.13 -5.89 12.33
N ASN A 86 12.30 -5.30 13.52
CA ASN A 86 11.21 -5.08 14.45
C ASN A 86 10.19 -4.08 13.90
N LYS A 87 10.66 -3.04 13.21
CA LYS A 87 9.78 -2.04 12.58
C LYS A 87 9.04 -2.61 11.37
N ILE A 88 9.70 -3.46 10.57
CA ILE A 88 9.03 -4.15 9.46
C ILE A 88 7.96 -5.12 9.96
N ILE A 89 8.24 -5.89 11.03
CA ILE A 89 7.25 -6.77 11.64
C ILE A 89 6.05 -5.96 12.14
N LEU A 90 6.30 -4.84 12.82
CA LEU A 90 5.23 -3.94 13.26
C LEU A 90 4.38 -3.43 12.09
N LYS A 91 5.01 -3.02 10.98
CA LYS A 91 4.29 -2.61 9.76
C LYS A 91 3.40 -3.72 9.20
N ILE A 92 3.93 -4.94 9.09
CA ILE A 92 3.17 -6.09 8.59
C ILE A 92 1.97 -6.35 9.48
N VAL A 93 2.15 -6.36 10.80
CA VAL A 93 1.05 -6.60 11.76
C VAL A 93 -0.02 -5.53 11.64
N VAL A 94 0.35 -4.24 11.66
CA VAL A 94 -0.60 -3.13 11.56
C VAL A 94 -1.35 -3.16 10.23
N CYS A 95 -0.66 -3.33 9.10
CA CYS A 95 -1.30 -3.37 7.79
C CYS A 95 -2.22 -4.60 7.66
N SER A 96 -1.80 -5.76 8.18
CA SER A 96 -2.62 -6.98 8.15
C SER A 96 -3.88 -6.83 9.00
N LEU A 97 -3.77 -6.24 10.19
CA LEU A 97 -4.93 -5.97 11.05
C LEU A 97 -5.92 -5.04 10.37
N ILE A 98 -5.45 -3.95 9.77
CA ILE A 98 -6.32 -2.99 9.08
C ILE A 98 -6.97 -3.62 7.84
N ALA A 99 -6.22 -4.40 7.07
CA ALA A 99 -6.76 -5.14 5.93
C ALA A 99 -7.86 -6.13 6.35
N VAL A 100 -7.62 -6.95 7.39
CA VAL A 100 -8.59 -7.96 7.84
C VAL A 100 -9.80 -7.32 8.50
N ILE A 101 -9.60 -6.46 9.50
CA ILE A 101 -10.69 -5.81 10.25
C ILE A 101 -11.49 -4.91 9.33
N GLY A 102 -10.83 -4.09 8.51
CA GLY A 102 -11.50 -3.20 7.57
C GLY A 102 -12.33 -3.96 6.53
N THR A 103 -11.82 -5.10 6.03
CA THR A 103 -12.58 -5.96 5.10
C THR A 103 -13.80 -6.56 5.79
N LEU A 104 -13.64 -7.14 6.98
CA LEU A 104 -14.77 -7.73 7.73
C LEU A 104 -15.83 -6.68 8.06
N VAL A 105 -15.44 -5.53 8.59
CA VAL A 105 -16.36 -4.45 8.95
C VAL A 105 -17.08 -3.89 7.72
N SER A 106 -16.37 -3.69 6.61
CA SER A 106 -16.95 -3.18 5.35
C SER A 106 -17.97 -4.16 4.75
N LEU A 107 -17.65 -5.46 4.74
CA LEU A 107 -18.52 -6.48 4.16
C LEU A 107 -19.73 -6.81 5.05
N LEU A 108 -19.56 -6.85 6.37
CA LEU A 108 -20.64 -7.20 7.30
C LEU A 108 -21.66 -6.08 7.46
N THR A 109 -21.22 -4.82 7.45
CA THR A 109 -22.13 -3.68 7.65
C THR A 109 -22.77 -3.21 6.35
N TRP A 110 -22.05 -3.32 5.23
CA TRP A 110 -22.44 -2.80 3.92
C TRP A 110 -22.99 -1.35 3.94
N ASN A 111 -22.49 -0.55 4.87
CA ASN A 111 -22.94 0.81 5.11
C ASN A 111 -21.95 1.81 4.48
N ALA A 112 -22.47 2.82 3.77
CA ALA A 112 -21.63 3.75 3.01
C ALA A 112 -20.65 4.53 3.90
N THR A 113 -21.12 5.03 5.05
CA THR A 113 -20.31 5.75 6.03
C THR A 113 -19.24 4.86 6.64
N VAL A 114 -19.57 3.60 6.95
CA VAL A 114 -18.60 2.65 7.52
C VAL A 114 -17.49 2.31 6.51
N ILE A 115 -17.85 2.11 5.24
CA ILE A 115 -16.88 1.84 4.16
C ILE A 115 -16.00 3.07 3.90
N GLU A 116 -16.58 4.27 3.95
CA GLU A 116 -15.84 5.53 3.83
C GLU A 116 -14.83 5.72 4.98
N ILE A 117 -15.25 5.50 6.23
CA ILE A 117 -14.37 5.57 7.39
C ILE A 117 -13.24 4.52 7.27
N SER A 118 -13.57 3.31 6.82
CA SER A 118 -12.60 2.23 6.60
C SER A 118 -11.56 2.64 5.55
N MET A 119 -11.98 3.29 4.48
CA MET A 119 -11.08 3.87 3.48
C MET A 119 -10.13 4.91 4.12
N TYR A 120 -10.62 5.85 4.93
CA TYR A 120 -9.73 6.83 5.57
C TYR A 120 -8.76 6.20 6.57
N ILE A 121 -9.18 5.21 7.34
CA ILE A 121 -8.30 4.44 8.24
C ILE A 121 -7.21 3.71 7.43
N SER A 122 -7.59 3.12 6.29
CA SER A 122 -6.61 2.46 5.41
C SER A 122 -5.62 3.44 4.79
N LEU A 123 -6.03 4.68 4.49
CA LEU A 123 -5.12 5.73 4.04
C LEU A 123 -4.07 6.07 5.11
N LEU A 124 -4.49 6.13 6.39
CA LEU A 124 -3.55 6.30 7.51
C LEU A 124 -2.57 5.12 7.63
N SER A 125 -3.05 3.89 7.41
CA SER A 125 -2.19 2.69 7.35
C SER A 125 -1.14 2.80 6.26
N LEU A 126 -1.51 3.31 5.08
CA LEU A 126 -0.58 3.53 3.99
C LEU A 126 0.48 4.57 4.36
N VAL A 127 0.06 5.71 4.93
CA VAL A 127 1.01 6.74 5.39
C VAL A 127 2.01 6.15 6.38
N PHE A 128 1.54 5.35 7.34
CA PHE A 128 2.40 4.62 8.28
C PHE A 128 3.35 3.64 7.57
N ALA A 129 2.85 2.87 6.60
CA ALA A 129 3.64 1.90 5.83
C ALA A 129 4.72 2.55 4.96
N LEU A 130 4.58 3.83 4.60
CA LEU A 130 5.57 4.60 3.83
C LEU A 130 6.71 5.18 4.68
N ILE A 131 6.59 5.19 6.01
CA ILE A 131 7.64 5.73 6.91
C ILE A 131 8.88 4.80 6.86
N PRO A 132 10.04 5.22 6.36
CA PRO A 132 11.18 4.32 6.17
C PRO A 132 11.64 3.66 7.49
N THR A 133 11.95 2.36 7.45
CA THR A 133 12.43 1.60 8.62
C THR A 133 13.96 1.54 8.76
N ILE A 134 14.68 2.29 7.93
CA ILE A 134 16.16 2.30 7.86
C ILE A 134 16.76 2.75 9.21
N LYS A 135 17.83 2.08 9.66
CA LYS A 135 18.57 2.50 10.85
C LYS A 135 19.33 3.80 10.59
N PRO A 136 19.27 4.81 11.49
CA PRO A 136 19.96 6.10 11.29
C PRO A 136 21.48 5.98 11.12
N GLU A 137 22.09 4.98 11.73
CA GLU A 137 23.54 4.72 11.73
C GLU A 137 24.03 4.26 10.35
N GLU A 138 23.29 3.38 9.68
CA GLU A 138 23.60 2.88 8.33
C GLU A 138 23.36 3.97 7.25
N VAL A 139 22.48 4.95 7.51
CA VAL A 139 22.27 6.11 6.63
C VAL A 139 23.48 7.06 6.64
N LYS A 140 24.19 7.18 7.77
CA LYS A 140 25.42 7.98 7.87
C LYS A 140 26.55 7.35 7.06
N GLU A 141 26.79 6.05 7.21
CA GLU A 141 27.83 5.34 6.43
C GLU A 141 27.56 5.37 4.93
N LEU A 142 26.30 5.26 4.50
CA LEU A 142 25.94 5.38 3.07
C LEU A 142 26.15 6.78 2.50
N ARG A 143 26.05 7.83 3.33
CA ARG A 143 26.31 9.23 2.91
C ARG A 143 27.80 9.57 2.90
N GLU A 144 28.59 8.97 3.78
CA GLU A 144 30.03 9.21 3.86
C GLU A 144 30.83 8.43 2.80
N ASN A 145 30.23 7.39 2.21
CA ASN A 145 30.86 6.55 1.18
C ASN A 145 30.30 6.74 -0.25
N ALA A 146 29.39 7.71 -0.46
CA ALA A 146 28.80 8.06 -1.76
C ALA A 146 29.40 9.35 -2.31
#